data_AF-A0A3A8I4F6-F1
#
_entry.id   AF-A0A3A8I4F6-F1
#
_cell.length_a   1.000
_cell.length_b   1.000
_cell.length_c   1.000
_cell.angle_alpha   90.00
_cell.angle_beta   90.00
_cell.angle_gamma   90.00
#
_symmetry.space_group_name_H-M   'P 1'
#
loop_
_entity.id
_entity.type
_entity.pdbx_description
1 polymer ?
#
loop_
_entity_poly.entity_id
_entity_poly.type
_entity_poly.pdbx_seq_one_letter_code
_entity_poly.pdbx_strand_id
1 'polypeptide(L)'
;MPAEVLVMCSACGRPQSAARRRCAFCNAELPEAPLPPRSSPEASEPPAPSLPGVSPLTLDLGNRRALAVNDTQLSFQGRPGGGPTLDVPWVRVRRLEWRTRPYFESLGLLAFTALGLFWAPTQAVRIMSFAGGVIGLLLAVLYRHHGLTLELDDGTRMQWPLGMALKGSAREGRLTAARATLADVGRMRGVPLAGSGA
;
A
#
# COMPACT_ATOMS: atom_id res chain seq x y z
N MET A 1 14.36 0.58 -25.72
CA MET A 1 12.97 0.29 -25.33
C MET A 1 12.56 -0.97 -26.09
N PRO A 2 12.40 -2.15 -25.47
CA PRO A 2 11.93 -3.33 -26.19
C PRO A 2 10.46 -3.17 -26.61
N ALA A 3 10.11 -3.61 -27.81
CA ALA A 3 8.73 -3.57 -28.30
C ALA A 3 7.86 -4.56 -27.52
N GLU A 4 6.84 -4.07 -26.82
CA GLU A 4 5.90 -4.92 -26.09
C GLU A 4 4.86 -5.48 -27.06
N VAL A 5 4.85 -6.81 -27.25
CA VAL A 5 3.87 -7.50 -28.10
C VAL A 5 2.57 -7.69 -27.31
N LEU A 6 1.47 -7.16 -27.84
CA LEU A 6 0.14 -7.28 -27.28
C LEU A 6 -0.67 -8.34 -28.04
N VAL A 7 -1.44 -9.14 -27.30
CA VAL A 7 -2.41 -10.13 -27.81
C VAL A 7 -3.83 -9.72 -27.43
N MET A 8 -4.77 -9.93 -28.35
CA MET A 8 -6.20 -9.75 -28.07
C MET A 8 -6.76 -10.94 -27.31
N CYS A 9 -7.44 -10.67 -26.19
CA CYS A 9 -8.24 -11.70 -25.53
C CYS A 9 -9.49 -12.00 -26.37
N SER A 10 -9.63 -13.23 -26.85
CA SER A 10 -10.78 -13.69 -27.65
C SER A 10 -12.11 -13.64 -26.90
N ALA A 11 -12.09 -13.72 -25.57
CA ALA A 11 -13.31 -13.73 -24.74
C ALA A 11 -13.86 -12.32 -24.44
N CYS A 12 -12.99 -11.31 -24.28
CA CYS A 12 -13.42 -9.96 -23.87
C CYS A 12 -12.96 -8.84 -24.81
N GLY A 13 -12.24 -9.17 -25.88
CA GLY A 13 -11.79 -8.22 -26.91
C GLY A 13 -10.73 -7.22 -26.46
N ARG A 14 -10.08 -7.42 -25.31
CA ARG A 14 -9.13 -6.44 -24.73
C ARG A 14 -7.66 -6.79 -25.02
N PRO A 15 -6.78 -5.79 -25.22
CA PRO A 15 -5.33 -5.98 -25.33
C PRO A 15 -4.71 -6.45 -24.02
N GLN A 16 -3.91 -7.50 -24.11
CA GLN A 16 -3.14 -8.09 -23.02
C GLN A 16 -1.68 -8.21 -23.43
N SER A 17 -0.76 -8.10 -22.48
CA SER A 17 0.65 -8.41 -22.70
C SER A 17 0.83 -9.89 -23.06
N ALA A 18 1.60 -10.21 -24.11
CA ALA A 18 1.92 -11.59 -24.49
C ALA A 18 2.71 -12.38 -23.41
N ALA A 19 3.24 -11.70 -22.39
CA ALA A 19 3.92 -12.33 -21.26
C ALA A 19 2.98 -13.07 -20.28
N ARG A 20 1.65 -12.93 -20.41
CA ARG A 20 0.66 -13.53 -19.48
C ARG A 20 -0.08 -14.69 -20.13
N ARG A 21 -0.27 -15.78 -19.38
CA ARG A 21 -1.10 -16.93 -19.80
C ARG A 21 -2.62 -16.70 -19.67
N ARG A 22 -3.05 -15.71 -18.87
CA ARG A 22 -4.47 -15.42 -18.61
C ARG A 22 -4.78 -13.93 -18.71
N CYS A 23 -5.97 -13.62 -19.19
CA CYS A 23 -6.47 -12.26 -19.34
C CYS A 23 -6.62 -11.59 -17.96
N ALA A 24 -6.08 -10.38 -17.81
CA ALA A 24 -6.14 -9.63 -16.55
C ALA A 24 -7.55 -9.15 -16.17
N PHE A 25 -8.52 -9.21 -17.10
CA PHE A 25 -9.88 -8.73 -16.89
C PHE A 25 -10.91 -9.84 -16.68
N CYS A 26 -10.95 -10.82 -17.59
CA CYS A 26 -11.95 -11.90 -17.55
C CYS A 26 -11.38 -13.26 -17.12
N ASN A 27 -10.06 -13.33 -16.85
CA ASN A 27 -9.36 -14.56 -16.45
C ASN A 27 -9.40 -15.72 -17.47
N ALA A 28 -9.86 -15.48 -18.71
CA ALA A 28 -9.80 -16.44 -19.80
C ALA A 28 -8.34 -16.72 -20.23
N GLU A 29 -8.08 -17.93 -20.72
CA GLU A 29 -6.77 -18.31 -21.24
C GLU A 29 -6.45 -17.53 -22.53
N LEU A 30 -5.21 -17.01 -22.60
CA LEU A 30 -4.74 -16.20 -23.71
C LEU A 30 -4.06 -17.09 -24.77
N PRO A 31 -4.17 -16.74 -26.07
CA PRO A 31 -3.43 -17.43 -27.13
C PRO A 31 -1.93 -17.32 -26.89
N GLU A 32 -1.20 -18.42 -27.05
CA GLU A 32 0.25 -18.45 -26.91
C GLU A 32 0.88 -17.82 -28.16
N ALA A 33 1.42 -16.60 -28.00
CA ALA A 33 2.12 -15.92 -29.08
C ALA A 33 3.58 -16.41 -29.16
N PRO A 34 4.16 -16.58 -30.36
CA PRO A 34 5.57 -16.89 -30.51
C PRO A 34 6.41 -15.73 -29.96
N LEU A 35 7.06 -15.94 -28.81
CA LEU A 35 7.95 -14.97 -28.18
C LEU A 35 9.30 -14.99 -28.91
N PRO A 36 9.90 -13.83 -29.25
CA PRO A 36 11.29 -13.79 -29.69
C PRO A 36 12.22 -14.27 -28.57
N PRO A 37 13.36 -14.92 -28.90
CA PRO A 37 14.26 -15.49 -27.91
C PRO A 37 14.79 -14.40 -26.96
N ARG A 38 14.69 -14.66 -25.65
CA ARG A 38 15.24 -13.80 -24.61
C ARG A 38 16.77 -13.74 -24.75
N SER A 39 17.29 -12.57 -25.09
CA SER A 39 18.69 -12.24 -24.85
C SER A 39 18.92 -12.08 -23.34
N SER A 40 19.67 -13.02 -22.77
CA SER A 40 20.27 -12.92 -21.45
C SER A 40 21.20 -11.71 -21.38
N PRO A 41 21.19 -10.91 -20.31
CA PRO A 41 22.36 -10.14 -19.92
C PRO A 41 23.07 -10.90 -18.80
N GLU A 42 24.00 -11.75 -19.21
CA GLU A 42 25.10 -12.18 -18.37
C GLU A 42 26.29 -11.24 -18.63
N ALA A 43 27.09 -11.01 -17.59
CA ALA A 43 28.35 -10.26 -17.54
C ALA A 43 28.27 -8.74 -17.29
N SER A 44 28.41 -8.33 -16.03
CA SER A 44 29.72 -7.95 -15.45
C SER A 44 29.58 -7.06 -14.21
N GLU A 45 29.53 -7.66 -13.02
CA GLU A 45 30.20 -7.12 -11.83
C GLU A 45 30.34 -8.24 -10.79
N PRO A 46 31.53 -8.51 -10.23
CA PRO A 46 31.69 -9.60 -9.27
C PRO A 46 30.89 -9.30 -7.99
N PRO A 47 30.08 -10.24 -7.48
CA PRO A 47 29.39 -10.03 -6.22
C PRO A 47 30.42 -9.97 -5.09
N ALA A 48 30.47 -8.84 -4.40
CA ALA A 48 31.06 -8.76 -3.08
C ALA A 48 30.44 -9.85 -2.18
N PRO A 49 31.21 -10.49 -1.30
CA PRO A 49 30.74 -11.64 -0.53
C PRO A 49 29.56 -11.24 0.37
N SER A 50 28.38 -11.69 -0.03
CA SER A 50 27.13 -11.57 0.73
C SER A 50 27.31 -12.27 2.08
N LEU A 51 27.18 -11.51 3.16
CA LEU A 51 26.98 -12.06 4.50
C LEU A 51 25.71 -12.93 4.50
N PRO A 52 25.67 -14.02 5.29
CA PRO A 52 24.53 -14.93 5.30
C PRO A 52 23.31 -14.29 5.97
N GLY A 53 22.17 -14.25 5.27
CA GLY A 53 20.95 -14.78 5.87
C GLY A 53 19.77 -13.86 6.19
N VAL A 54 19.33 -12.96 5.29
CA VAL A 54 17.91 -12.54 5.29
C VAL A 54 17.35 -12.56 3.87
N SER A 55 16.52 -13.55 3.57
CA SER A 55 15.74 -13.56 2.33
C SER A 55 14.91 -12.27 2.23
N PRO A 56 14.81 -11.62 1.05
CA PRO A 56 14.04 -10.40 0.89
C PRO A 56 12.60 -10.63 1.36
N LEU A 57 12.23 -9.94 2.44
CA LEU A 57 10.95 -10.12 3.11
C LEU A 57 9.96 -9.10 2.55
N THR A 58 8.95 -9.60 1.84
CA THR A 58 7.89 -8.76 1.30
C THR A 58 6.66 -8.84 2.21
N LEU A 59 6.27 -7.71 2.78
CA LEU A 59 5.10 -7.55 3.63
C LEU A 59 3.94 -6.99 2.79
N ASP A 60 2.89 -7.79 2.62
CA ASP A 60 1.64 -7.35 1.97
C ASP A 60 0.85 -6.45 2.92
N LEU A 61 0.63 -5.20 2.52
CA LEU A 61 -0.15 -4.21 3.28
C LEU A 61 -1.64 -4.21 2.88
N GLY A 62 -2.03 -5.10 1.96
CA GLY A 62 -3.33 -5.12 1.31
C GLY A 62 -3.45 -4.05 0.23
N ASN A 63 -4.54 -4.11 -0.54
CA ASN A 63 -4.79 -3.19 -1.66
C ASN A 63 -3.62 -3.09 -2.65
N ARG A 64 -2.87 -4.19 -2.84
CA ARG A 64 -1.69 -4.28 -3.73
C ARG A 64 -0.60 -3.25 -3.37
N ARG A 65 -0.47 -2.93 -2.09
CA ARG A 65 0.64 -2.17 -1.51
C ARG A 65 1.57 -3.14 -0.81
N ALA A 66 2.87 -2.89 -0.89
CA ALA A 66 3.86 -3.74 -0.26
C ALA A 66 4.95 -2.91 0.41
N LEU A 67 5.46 -3.42 1.51
CA LEU A 67 6.72 -3.01 2.11
C LEU A 67 7.71 -4.14 1.86
N ALA A 68 8.82 -3.89 1.19
CA ALA A 68 9.88 -4.86 1.05
C ALA A 68 11.05 -4.46 1.94
N VAL A 69 11.55 -5.44 2.68
CA VAL A 69 12.71 -5.32 3.56
C VAL A 69 13.78 -6.25 3.01
N ASN A 70 14.96 -5.71 2.74
CA ASN A 70 16.15 -6.52 2.51
C ASN A 70 17.29 -6.07 3.45
N ASP A 71 18.48 -6.59 3.24
CA ASP A 71 19.65 -6.29 4.07
C ASP A 71 20.11 -4.84 3.97
N THR A 72 19.98 -4.22 2.80
CA THR A 72 20.58 -2.92 2.51
C THR A 72 19.59 -1.76 2.54
N GLN A 73 18.31 -2.02 2.25
CA GLN A 73 17.27 -1.02 2.04
C GLN A 73 15.88 -1.46 2.52
N LEU A 74 15.08 -0.43 2.75
CA LEU A 74 13.65 -0.49 3.00
C LEU A 74 12.94 0.12 1.79
N SER A 75 12.03 -0.64 1.20
CA SER A 75 11.36 -0.32 -0.05
C SER A 75 9.85 -0.24 0.15
N PHE A 76 9.21 0.78 -0.41
CA PHE A 76 7.76 0.93 -0.36
C PHE A 76 7.13 1.05 -1.75
N GLN A 77 6.14 0.20 -1.99
CA GLN A 77 5.31 0.23 -3.20
C GLN A 77 3.90 0.76 -2.84
N GLY A 78 3.69 2.05 -3.11
CA GLY A 78 2.45 2.74 -2.74
C GLY A 78 1.29 2.62 -3.72
N ARG A 79 1.54 2.32 -5.01
CA ARG A 79 0.48 2.23 -6.03
C ARG A 79 0.44 0.86 -6.68
N PRO A 80 -0.76 0.25 -6.80
CA PRO A 80 -0.93 -0.95 -7.60
C PRO A 80 -0.57 -0.69 -9.07
N GLY A 81 0.43 -1.40 -9.60
CA GLY A 81 0.68 -1.46 -11.04
C GLY A 81 1.53 -0.35 -11.66
N GLY A 82 2.49 0.24 -10.95
CA GLY A 82 3.58 0.99 -11.61
C GLY A 82 3.88 2.40 -11.11
N GLY A 83 3.63 2.71 -9.83
CA GLY A 83 4.31 3.86 -9.22
C GLY A 83 5.78 3.52 -8.94
N PRO A 84 6.70 4.51 -8.92
CA PRO A 84 8.09 4.25 -8.53
C PRO A 84 8.13 3.68 -7.11
N THR A 85 8.99 2.68 -6.90
CA THR A 85 9.31 2.22 -5.56
C THR A 85 10.09 3.31 -4.84
N LEU A 86 9.74 3.53 -3.58
CA LEU A 86 10.48 4.45 -2.73
C LEU A 86 11.45 3.61 -1.92
N ASP A 87 12.73 3.68 -2.30
CA ASP A 87 13.81 2.88 -1.73
C ASP A 87 14.69 3.76 -0.83
N VAL A 88 14.89 3.32 0.41
CA VAL A 88 15.67 4.03 1.41
C VAL A 88 16.69 3.07 2.02
N PRO A 89 18.00 3.34 1.94
CA PRO A 89 19.01 2.50 2.58
C PRO A 89 18.85 2.48 4.09
N TRP A 90 18.95 1.29 4.71
CA TRP A 90 18.85 1.13 6.17
C TRP A 90 19.87 1.98 6.92
N VAL A 91 21.07 2.14 6.36
CA VAL A 91 22.16 2.97 6.92
C VAL A 91 21.72 4.42 7.14
N ARG A 92 20.77 4.92 6.33
CA ARG A 92 20.24 6.27 6.45
C ARG A 92 19.06 6.37 7.41
N VAL A 93 18.43 5.26 7.80
CA VAL A 93 17.23 5.28 8.64
C VAL A 93 17.63 5.36 10.11
N ARG A 94 17.32 6.48 10.74
CA ARG A 94 17.59 6.71 12.17
C ARG A 94 16.45 6.25 13.06
N ARG A 95 15.21 6.47 12.62
CA ARG A 95 14.01 6.13 13.39
C ARG A 95 12.84 5.83 12.46
N LEU A 96 12.01 4.88 12.87
CA LEU A 96 10.74 4.58 12.23
C LEU A 96 9.59 4.99 13.15
N GLU A 97 8.52 5.55 12.60
CA GLU A 97 7.32 5.90 13.34
C GLU A 97 6.06 5.39 12.64
N TRP A 98 5.37 4.43 13.27
CA TRP A 98 4.09 3.93 12.78
C TRP A 98 2.94 4.78 13.33
N ARG A 99 2.29 5.53 12.45
CA ARG A 99 1.15 6.39 12.81
C ARG A 99 -0.17 5.73 12.45
N THR A 100 -1.07 5.70 13.42
CA THR A 100 -2.47 5.33 13.24
C THR A 100 -3.34 6.50 13.64
N ARG A 101 -4.27 6.95 12.78
CA ARG A 101 -5.24 8.00 13.13
C ARG A 101 -6.65 7.65 12.66
N PRO A 102 -7.71 8.05 13.39
CA PRO A 102 -9.10 7.95 12.92
C PRO A 102 -9.33 8.69 11.59
N TYR A 103 -10.35 8.30 10.85
CA TYR A 103 -10.77 8.99 9.62
C TYR A 103 -11.59 10.24 9.95
N PHE A 104 -10.93 11.30 10.42
CA PHE A 104 -11.61 12.54 10.83
C PHE A 104 -12.23 13.31 9.66
N GLU A 105 -11.77 13.07 8.43
CA GLU A 105 -12.33 13.69 7.24
C GLU A 105 -13.82 13.36 7.06
N SER A 106 -14.32 12.22 7.59
CA SER A 106 -15.75 11.91 7.59
C SER A 106 -16.58 12.76 8.53
N LEU A 107 -15.96 13.44 9.52
CA LEU A 107 -16.68 14.38 10.40
C LEU A 107 -17.19 15.60 9.63
N GLY A 108 -16.71 15.86 8.40
CA GLY A 108 -17.31 16.84 7.51
C GLY A 108 -18.80 16.57 7.23
N LEU A 109 -19.25 15.31 7.33
CA LEU A 109 -20.67 14.96 7.21
C LEU A 109 -21.52 15.54 8.34
N LEU A 110 -20.93 15.86 9.50
CA LEU A 110 -21.66 16.52 10.59
C LEU A 110 -22.11 17.94 10.22
N ALA A 111 -21.33 18.66 9.40
CA ALA A 111 -21.75 19.96 8.88
C ALA A 111 -22.98 19.81 7.97
N PHE A 112 -23.00 18.78 7.11
CA PHE A 112 -24.17 18.46 6.29
C PHE A 112 -25.38 18.05 7.16
N THR A 113 -25.16 17.30 8.23
CA THR A 113 -26.20 16.94 9.20
C THR A 113 -26.80 18.17 9.87
N ALA A 114 -25.96 19.10 10.35
CA ALA A 114 -26.42 20.35 10.94
C ALA A 114 -27.25 21.16 9.93
N LEU A 115 -26.70 21.37 8.72
CA LEU A 115 -27.41 22.11 7.67
C LEU A 115 -28.77 21.50 7.34
N GLY A 116 -28.83 20.18 7.19
CA GLY A 116 -30.07 19.49 6.88
C GLY A 116 -31.09 19.53 8.01
N LEU A 117 -30.66 19.33 9.26
CA LEU A 117 -31.59 19.33 10.40
C LEU A 117 -32.24 20.70 10.63
N PHE A 118 -31.46 21.78 10.53
CA PHE A 118 -31.92 23.13 10.86
C PHE A 118 -32.55 23.86 9.67
N TRP A 119 -32.09 23.64 8.44
CA TRP A 119 -32.54 24.42 7.27
C TRP A 119 -33.24 23.59 6.19
N ALA A 120 -33.34 22.26 6.28
CA ALA A 120 -34.02 21.51 5.23
C ALA A 120 -35.56 21.69 5.26
N PRO A 121 -36.18 21.88 4.09
CA PRO A 121 -37.61 22.16 3.98
C PRO A 121 -38.49 20.91 4.14
N THR A 122 -37.97 19.71 3.87
CA THR A 122 -38.73 18.46 3.92
C THR A 122 -38.20 17.50 4.98
N GLN A 123 -39.09 16.72 5.59
CA GLN A 123 -38.71 15.69 6.56
C GLN A 123 -37.78 14.62 5.97
N ALA A 124 -37.98 14.26 4.70
CA ALA A 124 -37.14 13.28 4.02
C ALA A 124 -35.67 13.73 3.98
N VAL A 125 -35.40 15.00 3.68
CA VAL A 125 -34.03 15.54 3.65
C VAL A 125 -33.44 15.60 5.05
N ARG A 126 -34.22 15.97 6.08
CA ARG A 126 -33.76 15.95 7.49
C ARG A 126 -33.31 14.55 7.92
N ILE A 127 -34.08 13.52 7.58
CA ILE A 127 -33.74 12.12 7.89
C ILE A 127 -32.46 11.70 7.16
N MET A 128 -32.33 12.01 5.87
CA MET A 128 -31.12 11.71 5.09
C MET A 128 -29.89 12.41 5.66
N SER A 129 -30.01 13.68 6.05
CA SER A 129 -28.93 14.44 6.68
C SER A 129 -28.52 13.88 8.04
N PHE A 130 -29.49 13.44 8.85
CA PHE A 130 -29.20 12.73 10.10
C PHE A 130 -28.46 11.42 9.86
N ALA A 131 -28.94 10.60 8.91
CA ALA A 131 -28.29 9.35 8.53
C ALA A 131 -26.84 9.58 8.05
N GLY A 132 -26.60 10.64 7.27
CA GLY A 132 -25.25 11.03 6.86
C GLY A 132 -24.31 11.31 8.03
N GLY A 133 -24.80 11.94 9.09
CA GLY A 133 -24.03 12.21 10.30
C GLY A 133 -23.68 10.95 11.07
N VAL A 134 -24.65 10.04 11.22
CA VAL A 134 -24.43 8.72 11.83
C VAL A 134 -23.38 7.94 11.03
N ILE A 135 -23.47 7.93 9.70
CA ILE A 135 -22.48 7.30 8.83
C ILE A 135 -21.10 7.95 9.02
N GLY A 136 -21.03 9.28 9.06
CA GLY A 136 -19.77 10.00 9.28
C GLY A 136 -19.08 9.65 10.60
N LEU A 137 -19.86 9.54 11.68
CA LEU A 137 -19.37 9.10 12.99
C LEU A 137 -18.90 7.64 12.97
N LEU A 138 -19.69 6.75 12.37
CA LEU A 138 -19.30 5.34 12.22
C LEU A 138 -18.01 5.20 11.41
N LEU A 139 -17.85 5.95 10.33
CA LEU A 139 -16.63 5.96 9.53
C LEU A 139 -15.43 6.45 10.36
N ALA A 140 -15.56 7.52 11.14
CA ALA A 140 -14.47 8.05 11.96
C ALA A 140 -14.02 7.04 13.03
N VAL A 141 -14.96 6.30 13.63
CA VAL A 141 -14.68 5.30 14.66
C VAL A 141 -14.11 4.00 14.08
N LEU A 142 -14.64 3.55 12.94
CA LEU A 142 -14.34 2.23 12.40
C LEU A 142 -13.16 2.24 11.42
N TYR A 143 -12.97 3.31 10.66
CA TYR A 143 -11.87 3.42 9.71
C TYR A 143 -10.68 4.15 10.31
N ARG A 144 -9.49 3.57 10.10
CA ARG A 144 -8.22 4.13 10.55
C ARG A 144 -7.26 4.28 9.38
N HIS A 145 -6.59 5.42 9.33
CA HIS A 145 -5.43 5.65 8.48
C HIS A 145 -4.19 5.07 9.13
N HIS A 146 -3.37 4.41 8.31
CA HIS A 146 -2.05 3.92 8.68
C HIS A 146 -0.99 4.59 7.80
N GLY A 147 0.06 5.06 8.44
CA GLY A 147 1.22 5.67 7.80
C GLY A 147 2.51 5.24 8.48
N LEU A 148 3.59 5.15 7.72
CA LEU A 148 4.94 4.98 8.26
C LEU A 148 5.72 6.25 8.00
N THR A 149 6.34 6.81 9.02
CA THR A 149 7.27 7.94 8.88
C THR A 149 8.68 7.45 9.13
N LEU A 150 9.60 7.76 8.23
CA LEU A 150 11.01 7.47 8.35
C LEU A 150 11.74 8.77 8.66
N GLU A 151 12.52 8.77 9.72
CA GLU A 151 13.45 9.86 10.04
C GLU A 151 14.84 9.43 9.58
N LEU A 152 15.42 10.20 8.67
CA LEU A 152 16.72 9.93 8.10
C LEU A 152 17.85 10.55 8.94
N ASP A 153 19.08 10.14 8.66
CA ASP A 153 20.33 10.65 9.21
C ASP A 153 20.48 12.18 9.09
N ASP A 154 20.07 12.73 7.96
CA ASP A 154 20.05 14.17 7.65
C ASP A 154 18.90 14.94 8.32
N GLY A 155 18.06 14.28 9.12
CA GLY A 155 16.89 14.86 9.77
C GLY A 155 15.64 14.95 8.88
N THR A 156 15.73 14.51 7.62
CA THR A 156 14.58 14.48 6.71
C THR A 156 13.53 13.49 7.22
N ARG A 157 12.26 13.90 7.18
CA ARG A 157 11.13 13.03 7.52
C ARG A 157 10.34 12.66 6.29
N MET A 158 10.40 11.39 5.92
CA MET A 158 9.68 10.84 4.78
C MET A 158 8.42 10.11 5.25
N GLN A 159 7.25 10.47 4.70
CA GLN A 159 5.98 9.86 5.06
C GLN A 159 5.49 8.91 3.97
N TRP A 160 5.27 7.65 4.33
CA TRP A 160 4.70 6.62 3.47
C TRP A 160 3.25 6.32 3.86
N PRO A 161 2.27 6.62 3.00
CA PRO A 161 0.87 6.33 3.27
C PRO A 161 0.59 4.84 3.03
N LEU A 162 0.43 4.06 4.10
CA LEU A 162 0.12 2.62 4.00
C LEU A 162 -1.35 2.38 3.62
N GLY A 163 -2.20 3.38 3.87
CA GLY A 163 -3.60 3.43 3.45
C GLY A 163 -4.57 3.37 4.62
N MET A 164 -5.82 2.98 4.36
CA MET A 164 -6.88 2.89 5.37
C MET A 164 -7.31 1.45 5.60
N ALA A 165 -7.61 1.07 6.84
CA ALA A 165 -8.23 -0.21 7.15
C ALA A 165 -9.46 -0.01 8.05
N LEU A 166 -10.44 -0.90 7.86
CA LEU A 166 -11.57 -1.03 8.77
C LEU A 166 -11.12 -1.85 9.97
N LYS A 167 -11.50 -1.43 11.17
CA LYS A 167 -11.24 -2.15 12.41
C LYS A 167 -11.82 -3.57 12.35
N GLY A 168 -11.03 -4.58 12.73
CA GLY A 168 -11.35 -6.00 12.67
C GLY A 168 -11.22 -6.63 11.28
N SER A 169 -10.86 -5.86 10.24
CA SER A 169 -10.74 -6.42 8.89
C SER A 169 -9.47 -7.24 8.70
N ALA A 170 -9.48 -8.18 7.75
CA ALA A 170 -8.28 -8.92 7.35
C ALA A 170 -7.12 -8.00 6.93
N ARG A 171 -7.43 -6.79 6.44
CA ARG A 171 -6.42 -5.78 6.09
C ARG A 171 -5.76 -5.17 7.32
N GLU A 172 -6.52 -4.87 8.37
CA GLU A 172 -5.93 -4.42 9.64
C GLU A 172 -5.01 -5.49 10.23
N GLY A 173 -5.40 -6.77 10.11
CA GLY A 173 -4.55 -7.90 10.49
C GLY A 173 -3.21 -7.92 9.74
N ARG A 174 -3.23 -7.72 8.41
CA ARG A 174 -2.00 -7.62 7.59
C ARG A 174 -1.12 -6.44 7.99
N LEU A 175 -1.72 -5.26 8.21
CA LEU A 175 -0.98 -4.07 8.64
C LEU A 175 -0.37 -4.24 10.04
N THR A 176 -1.08 -4.90 10.94
CA THR A 176 -0.59 -5.21 12.29
C THR A 176 0.55 -6.22 12.25
N ALA A 177 0.44 -7.27 11.43
CA ALA A 177 1.53 -8.21 11.19
C ALA A 177 2.76 -7.52 10.59
N ALA A 178 2.57 -6.69 9.56
CA ALA A 178 3.65 -5.94 8.94
C ALA A 178 4.34 -4.99 9.93
N ARG A 179 3.58 -4.35 10.83
CA ARG A 179 4.14 -3.53 11.91
C ARG A 179 5.01 -4.36 12.87
N ALA A 180 4.54 -5.52 13.29
CA ALA A 180 5.30 -6.41 14.18
C ALA A 180 6.61 -6.86 13.52
N THR A 181 6.53 -7.33 12.27
CA THR A 181 7.72 -7.72 11.51
C THR A 181 8.69 -6.57 11.31
N LEU A 182 8.19 -5.36 11.03
CA LEU A 182 9.03 -4.17 10.89
C LEU A 182 9.69 -3.78 12.22
N ALA A 183 9.01 -3.98 13.36
CA ALA A 183 9.58 -3.76 14.68
C ALA A 183 10.74 -4.73 14.95
N ASP A 184 10.58 -6.00 14.57
CA ASP A 184 11.60 -7.03 14.74
C ASP A 184 12.84 -6.74 13.87
N VAL A 185 12.61 -6.44 12.60
CA VAL A 185 13.66 -6.04 11.64
C VAL A 185 14.38 -4.78 12.10
N GLY A 186 13.64 -3.77 12.55
CA GLY A 186 14.21 -2.52 13.06
C GLY A 186 15.09 -2.76 14.28
N ARG A 187 14.62 -3.57 15.24
CA ARG A 187 15.41 -3.97 16.42
C ARG A 187 16.71 -4.67 16.05
N MET A 188 16.68 -5.62 15.12
CA MET A 188 17.89 -6.30 14.64
C MET A 188 18.91 -5.34 14.01
N ARG A 189 18.45 -4.18 13.49
CA ARG A 189 19.27 -3.16 12.84
C ARG A 189 19.57 -1.95 13.74
N GLY A 190 19.17 -1.98 15.01
CA GLY A 190 19.34 -0.85 15.94
C GLY A 190 18.45 0.36 15.64
N VAL A 191 17.43 0.21 14.79
CA VAL A 191 16.49 1.28 14.42
C VAL A 191 15.21 1.16 15.24
N PRO A 192 14.91 2.11 16.14
CA PRO A 192 13.70 2.05 16.95
C PRO A 192 12.45 2.32 16.10
N LEU A 193 11.40 1.51 16.31
CA LEU A 193 10.05 1.74 15.80
C LEU A 193 9.18 2.34 16.91
N ALA A 194 8.86 3.63 16.79
CA ALA A 194 7.93 4.33 17.66
C ALA A 194 6.50 4.34 17.08
N GLY A 195 5.51 4.68 17.90
CA GLY A 195 4.14 4.90 17.43
C GLY A 195 3.08 4.21 18.30
N SER A 196 1.88 4.75 18.31
CA SER A 196 0.81 4.30 19.20
C SER A 196 0.31 2.91 18.81
N GLY A 197 0.43 1.95 19.73
CA GLY A 197 -0.56 0.88 19.83
C GLY A 197 -1.81 1.50 20.44
N ALA A 198 -2.81 1.79 19.62
CA ALA A 198 -4.11 2.32 20.02
C ALA A 198 -5.19 1.62 19.21
#